data_AF-A0A5B6V9X2-F1
#
_entry.id   AF-A0A5B6V9X2-F1
#
_cell.length_a   1.000
_cell.length_b   1.000
_cell.length_c   1.000
_cell.angle_alpha   90.00
_cell.angle_beta   90.00
_cell.angle_gamma   90.00
#
_symmetry.space_group_name_H-M   'P 1'
#
loop_
_entity.id
_entity.type
_entity.pdbx_description
1 polymer ?
#
loop_
_entity_poly.entity_id
_entity_poly.type
_entity_poly.pdbx_seq_one_letter_code
_entity_poly.pdbx_strand_id
1 'polypeptide(L)'
;MLRCCILEFEGSWEKYMSLAEFAYNNSYQSNIKMTPFEALYGRKCKMPLYWSELSESKMVGIYLIREAEDIANLKRKDIEFAIGDRVFLKVSSWKKALRFGKKRKLSLRFIGSYEITERIGLVA
;
A
#
# COMPACT_ATOMS: atom_id res chain seq x y z
N MET A 1 5.91 -9.34 -9.10
CA MET A 1 6.96 -10.35 -8.96
C MET A 1 6.40 -11.72 -8.57
N LEU A 2 5.85 -11.94 -7.36
CA LEU A 2 5.36 -13.27 -6.95
C LEU A 2 4.31 -13.87 -7.92
N ARG A 3 3.38 -13.04 -8.42
CA ARG A 3 2.42 -13.45 -9.46
C ARG A 3 3.10 -13.89 -10.76
N CYS A 4 4.15 -13.20 -11.19
CA CYS A 4 4.91 -13.57 -12.40
C CYS A 4 5.63 -14.90 -12.19
N CYS A 5 6.27 -15.10 -11.02
CA CYS A 5 6.94 -16.36 -10.70
C CYS A 5 5.97 -17.56 -10.68
N ILE A 6 4.75 -17.38 -10.18
CA ILE A 6 3.75 -18.46 -10.16
C ILE A 6 3.24 -18.78 -11.58
N LEU A 7 3.11 -17.76 -12.44
CA LEU A 7 2.65 -17.93 -13.83
C LEU A 7 3.72 -18.53 -14.74
N GLU A 8 5.00 -18.23 -14.53
CA GLU A 8 6.10 -18.72 -15.38
C GLU A 8 6.63 -20.10 -14.95
N PHE A 9 6.65 -20.39 -13.65
CA PHE A 9 7.31 -21.58 -13.10
C PHE A 9 6.34 -22.62 -12.52
N GLU A 10 5.04 -22.52 -12.85
CA GLU A 10 3.96 -23.47 -12.50
C GLU A 10 4.16 -24.21 -11.16
N GLY A 11 4.06 -23.49 -10.03
CA GLY A 11 4.26 -24.10 -8.71
C GLY A 11 3.62 -23.34 -7.55
N SER A 12 3.65 -23.97 -6.37
CA SER A 12 3.10 -23.40 -5.14
C SER A 12 3.84 -22.12 -4.73
N TRP A 13 3.09 -21.13 -4.27
CA TRP A 13 3.60 -19.84 -3.79
C TRP A 13 4.69 -20.00 -2.73
N GLU A 14 4.59 -21.03 -1.87
CA GLU A 14 5.54 -21.30 -0.79
C GLU A 14 6.96 -21.55 -1.32
N LYS A 15 7.08 -22.24 -2.47
CA LYS A 15 8.38 -22.56 -3.07
C LYS A 15 9.10 -21.32 -3.59
N TYR A 16 8.34 -20.32 -4.04
CA TYR A 16 8.87 -19.10 -4.65
C TYR A 16 8.88 -17.90 -3.71
N MET A 17 8.34 -18.05 -2.49
CA MET A 17 8.26 -16.97 -1.51
C MET A 17 9.64 -16.42 -1.17
N SER A 18 10.62 -17.30 -0.89
CA SER A 18 11.99 -16.90 -0.56
C SER A 18 12.69 -16.17 -1.71
N LEU A 19 12.45 -16.59 -2.96
CA LEU A 19 13.00 -15.93 -4.14
C LEU A 19 12.38 -14.55 -4.37
N ALA A 20 11.07 -14.43 -4.17
CA ALA A 20 10.37 -13.16 -4.28
C ALA A 20 10.80 -12.17 -3.20
N GLU A 21 10.94 -12.64 -1.96
CA GLU A 21 11.46 -11.85 -0.85
C GLU A 21 12.89 -11.38 -1.12
N PHE A 22 13.76 -12.30 -1.56
CA PHE A 22 15.14 -11.97 -1.92
C PHE A 22 15.21 -10.88 -2.99
N ALA A 23 14.50 -11.05 -4.10
CA ALA A 23 14.53 -10.07 -5.18
C ALA A 23 13.88 -8.75 -4.78
N TYR A 24 12.81 -8.74 -3.98
CA TYR A 24 12.21 -7.51 -3.45
C TYR A 24 13.19 -6.73 -2.57
N ASN A 25 13.85 -7.41 -1.63
CA ASN A 25 14.81 -6.80 -0.70
C ASN A 25 16.07 -6.26 -1.41
N ASN A 26 16.42 -6.83 -2.57
CA ASN A 26 17.57 -6.42 -3.38
C ASN A 26 17.21 -5.53 -4.57
N SER A 27 15.93 -5.23 -4.78
CA SER A 27 15.49 -4.33 -5.85
C SER A 27 15.63 -2.88 -5.42
N TYR A 28 16.10 -2.02 -6.33
CA TYR A 28 16.24 -0.60 -6.08
C TYR A 28 14.86 0.05 -5.86
N GLN A 29 14.70 0.76 -4.74
CA GLN A 29 13.49 1.52 -4.45
C GLN A 29 13.75 3.01 -4.68
N SER A 30 13.00 3.61 -5.61
CA SER A 30 13.13 5.03 -5.99
C SER A 30 12.96 5.97 -4.80
N ASN A 31 12.03 5.66 -3.89
CA ASN A 31 11.70 6.52 -2.75
C ASN A 31 12.83 6.56 -1.71
N ILE A 32 13.52 5.43 -1.49
CA ILE A 32 14.62 5.31 -0.52
C ILE A 32 15.98 5.56 -1.21
N LYS A 33 16.01 5.59 -2.55
CA LYS A 33 17.21 5.71 -3.39
C LYS A 33 18.27 4.63 -3.16
N MET A 34 17.86 3.50 -2.60
CA MET A 34 18.69 2.30 -2.36
C MET A 34 17.79 1.07 -2.24
N THR A 35 18.41 -0.11 -2.11
CA THR A 35 17.67 -1.36 -1.84
C THR A 35 17.34 -1.46 -0.34
N PRO A 36 16.21 -2.07 0.06
CA PRO A 36 15.91 -2.33 1.47
C PRO A 36 17.02 -3.09 2.20
N PHE A 37 17.70 -4.01 1.51
CA PHE A 37 18.85 -4.73 2.04
C PHE A 37 20.02 -3.80 2.36
N GLU A 38 20.37 -2.88 1.46
CA GLU A 38 21.42 -1.88 1.71
C GLU A 38 21.04 -0.95 2.85
N ALA A 39 19.77 -0.53 2.93
CA ALA A 39 19.29 0.32 4.02
C ALA A 39 19.40 -0.38 5.39
N LEU A 40 19.14 -1.69 5.45
CA LEU A 40 19.18 -2.46 6.69
C LEU A 40 20.62 -2.81 7.12
N TYR A 41 21.46 -3.21 6.18
CA TYR A 41 22.79 -3.78 6.49
C TYR A 41 23.96 -2.86 6.14
N GLY A 42 23.72 -1.72 5.51
CA GLY A 42 24.76 -0.77 5.09
C GLY A 42 25.72 -1.31 4.03
N ARG A 43 25.38 -2.44 3.36
CA ARG A 43 26.21 -3.10 2.35
C ARG A 43 25.38 -3.59 1.19
N LYS A 44 25.99 -3.64 0.00
CA LYS A 44 25.37 -4.26 -1.17
C LYS A 44 25.24 -5.77 -0.97
N CYS A 45 24.14 -6.34 -1.45
CA CYS A 45 24.00 -7.78 -1.49
C CYS A 45 25.00 -8.36 -2.49
N LYS A 46 25.70 -9.42 -2.10
CA LYS A 46 26.60 -10.16 -2.98
C LYS A 46 25.75 -11.24 -3.66
N MET A 47 25.24 -10.93 -4.84
CA MET A 47 24.42 -11.84 -5.64
C MET A 47 25.31 -12.74 -6.51
N PRO A 48 24.96 -14.03 -6.72
CA PRO A 48 25.58 -14.83 -7.77
C PRO A 48 25.33 -14.17 -9.14
N LEU A 49 26.39 -14.00 -9.94
CA LEU A 49 26.43 -13.23 -11.19
C LEU A 49 25.58 -13.88 -12.30
N TYR A 50 24.28 -13.57 -12.41
CA TYR A 50 23.49 -13.79 -13.64
C TYR A 50 22.14 -13.04 -13.63
N TRP A 51 22.12 -11.73 -13.91
CA TRP A 51 20.86 -10.94 -14.08
C TRP A 51 21.05 -9.70 -14.97
N SER A 52 21.93 -9.77 -15.97
CA SER A 52 22.48 -8.57 -16.64
C SER A 52 21.60 -7.86 -17.67
N GLU A 53 20.38 -8.29 -18.00
CA GLU A 53 19.67 -7.69 -19.15
C GLU A 53 18.15 -7.62 -18.98
N LEU A 54 17.67 -6.64 -18.21
CA LEU A 54 16.25 -6.22 -18.25
C LEU A 54 16.13 -4.69 -18.05
N SER A 55 16.91 -3.91 -18.80
CA SER A 55 16.92 -2.44 -18.68
C SER A 55 15.91 -1.70 -19.56
N GLU A 56 15.24 -2.34 -20.51
CA GLU A 56 14.55 -1.59 -21.58
C GLU A 56 13.01 -1.61 -21.55
N SER A 57 12.36 -2.54 -20.83
CA SER A 57 10.88 -2.58 -20.74
C SER A 57 10.27 -1.63 -19.71
N LYS A 58 11.09 -0.78 -19.06
CA LYS A 58 10.74 -0.06 -17.82
C LYS A 58 10.10 1.32 -18.02
N MET A 59 10.22 1.96 -19.18
CA MET A 59 9.78 3.34 -19.39
C MET A 59 8.25 3.49 -19.54
N VAL A 60 7.60 2.59 -20.27
CA VAL A 60 6.15 2.69 -20.58
C VAL A 60 5.29 2.41 -19.34
N GLY A 61 5.70 1.45 -18.51
CA GLY A 61 4.98 1.11 -17.27
C GLY A 61 5.02 2.22 -16.22
N ILE A 62 6.12 2.96 -16.11
CA ILE A 62 6.27 4.04 -15.12
C ILE A 62 5.28 5.17 -15.39
N TYR A 63 5.05 5.53 -16.66
CA TYR A 63 4.10 6.60 -16.99
C TYR A 63 2.65 6.21 -16.69
N LEU A 64 2.26 4.97 -16.97
CA LEU A 64 0.91 4.47 -16.64
C LEU A 64 0.69 4.37 -15.12
N ILE A 65 1.73 3.99 -14.36
CA ILE A 65 1.67 3.94 -12.89
C ILE A 65 1.53 5.36 -12.33
N ARG A 66 2.32 6.31 -12.83
CA ARG A 66 2.27 7.71 -12.39
C ARG A 66 0.94 8.37 -12.71
N GLU A 67 0.39 8.11 -13.89
CA GLU A 67 -0.94 8.61 -14.28
C GLU A 67 -2.06 8.00 -13.41
N ALA A 68 -1.95 6.71 -13.06
CA ALA A 68 -2.88 6.08 -12.13
C ALA A 68 -2.78 6.64 -10.71
N GLU A 69 -1.58 6.97 -10.23
CA GLU A 69 -1.35 7.65 -8.94
C GLU A 69 -1.96 9.06 -8.94
N ASP A 70 -1.76 9.83 -10.00
CA ASP A 70 -2.29 11.20 -10.12
C ASP A 70 -3.83 11.19 -10.18
N ILE A 71 -4.45 10.25 -10.91
CA ILE A 71 -5.91 10.08 -10.94
C ILE A 71 -6.46 9.64 -9.56
N ALA A 72 -5.73 8.80 -8.83
CA ALA A 72 -6.11 8.39 -7.48
C ALA A 72 -6.03 9.56 -6.48
N ASN A 73 -5.02 10.42 -6.63
CA ASN A 73 -4.84 11.62 -5.80
C ASN A 73 -5.91 12.67 -6.11
N LEU A 74 -6.29 12.87 -7.38
CA LEU A 74 -7.32 13.85 -7.79
C LEU A 74 -8.72 13.55 -7.18
N LYS A 75 -9.00 12.29 -6.85
CA LYS A 75 -10.28 11.86 -6.24
C LYS A 75 -10.31 12.01 -4.72
N ARG A 76 -9.19 12.31 -4.07
CA ARG A 76 -9.16 12.68 -2.66
C ARG A 76 -9.46 14.17 -2.56
N LYS A 77 -10.70 14.52 -2.23
CA LYS A 77 -10.98 15.86 -1.73
C LYS A 77 -10.53 15.89 -0.27
N ASP A 78 -9.57 16.74 0.04
CA ASP A 78 -9.20 17.03 1.41
C ASP A 78 -10.38 17.73 2.07
N ILE A 79 -11.12 17.00 2.89
CA ILE A 79 -12.18 17.57 3.73
C ILE A 79 -11.51 17.95 5.04
N GLU A 80 -11.32 19.24 5.25
CA GLU A 80 -10.89 19.77 6.53
C GLU A 80 -12.08 19.94 7.46
N PHE A 81 -11.89 19.61 8.74
CA PHE A 81 -12.89 19.80 9.78
C PHE A 81 -12.36 20.75 10.85
N ALA A 82 -13.22 21.63 11.33
CA ALA A 82 -12.97 22.53 12.43
C ALA A 82 -13.46 21.95 13.76
N ILE A 83 -12.91 22.48 14.87
CA ILE A 83 -13.45 22.21 16.22
C ILE A 83 -14.88 22.78 16.28
N GLY A 84 -15.81 21.98 16.79
CA GLY A 84 -17.25 22.31 16.82
C GLY A 84 -18.05 21.77 15.62
N ASP A 85 -17.39 21.28 14.56
CA ASP A 85 -18.10 20.62 13.47
C ASP A 85 -18.72 19.31 13.93
N ARG A 86 -19.92 19.00 13.40
CA ARG A 86 -20.62 17.75 13.66
C ARG A 86 -20.37 16.75 12.53
N VAL A 87 -19.73 15.63 12.87
CA VAL A 87 -19.37 14.58 11.92
C VAL A 87 -19.99 13.24 12.28
N PHE A 88 -20.21 12.40 11.27
CA PHE A 88 -20.68 11.03 11.46
C PHE A 88 -19.51 10.04 11.44
N LEU A 89 -19.45 9.14 12.42
CA LEU A 89 -18.38 8.14 12.50
C LEU A 89 -18.70 6.92 11.63
N LYS A 90 -17.79 6.55 10.72
CA LYS A 90 -17.94 5.37 9.87
C LYS A 90 -17.73 4.07 10.67
N VAL A 91 -18.67 3.14 10.58
CA VAL A 91 -18.60 1.84 11.27
C VAL A 91 -17.62 0.92 10.55
N SER A 92 -16.64 0.37 11.29
CA SER A 92 -15.70 -0.59 10.73
C SER A 92 -16.38 -1.95 10.51
N SER A 93 -16.08 -2.61 9.38
CA SER A 93 -16.53 -4.00 9.14
C SER A 93 -15.69 -5.02 9.93
N TRP A 94 -14.54 -4.62 10.46
CA TRP A 94 -13.61 -5.49 11.17
C TRP A 94 -14.02 -5.65 12.63
N LYS A 95 -13.83 -6.85 13.20
CA LYS A 95 -14.34 -7.24 14.52
C LYS A 95 -13.91 -6.38 15.73
N LYS A 96 -12.97 -5.43 15.60
CA LYS A 96 -12.29 -4.78 16.75
C LYS A 96 -12.68 -3.33 17.04
N ALA A 97 -13.24 -2.57 16.10
CA ALA A 97 -13.58 -1.16 16.32
C ALA A 97 -15.08 -0.92 16.16
N LEU A 98 -15.75 -0.61 17.28
CA LEU A 98 -17.13 -0.14 17.42
C LEU A 98 -18.14 -0.80 16.45
N ARG A 99 -18.63 -1.99 16.81
CA ARG A 99 -19.82 -2.56 16.16
C ARG A 99 -21.05 -2.29 17.00
N PHE A 100 -21.91 -1.38 16.54
CA PHE A 100 -23.27 -1.26 17.04
C PHE A 100 -24.18 -2.21 16.24
N GLY A 101 -24.56 -3.33 16.85
CA GLY A 101 -25.57 -4.26 16.33
C GLY A 101 -25.12 -5.28 15.26
N LYS A 102 -26.08 -6.12 14.84
CA LYS A 102 -25.90 -7.17 13.82
C LYS A 102 -25.96 -6.55 12.42
N LYS A 103 -24.88 -6.67 11.64
CA LYS A 103 -24.77 -6.18 10.26
C LYS A 103 -25.77 -6.91 9.36
N ARG A 104 -26.97 -6.37 9.21
CA ARG A 104 -27.96 -6.82 8.21
C ARG A 104 -27.66 -6.15 6.87
N LYS A 105 -28.09 -6.79 5.77
CA LYS A 105 -28.12 -6.17 4.44
C LYS A 105 -29.00 -4.92 4.60
N LEU A 106 -28.45 -3.72 4.38
CA LEU A 106 -29.03 -2.38 4.69
C LEU A 106 -28.79 -1.77 6.09
N SER A 107 -27.85 -2.28 6.89
CA SER A 107 -27.43 -1.57 8.12
C SER A 107 -26.71 -0.25 7.81
N LEU A 108 -26.98 0.78 8.63
CA LEU A 108 -26.31 2.08 8.59
C LEU A 108 -24.78 1.90 8.69
N ARG A 109 -24.04 2.58 7.80
CA ARG A 109 -22.57 2.57 7.78
C ARG A 109 -21.95 3.69 8.61
N PHE A 110 -22.78 4.54 9.20
CA PHE A 110 -22.39 5.72 9.94
C PHE A 110 -23.18 5.79 11.25
N ILE A 111 -22.54 6.24 12.34
CA ILE A 111 -23.14 6.37 13.67
C ILE A 111 -23.06 7.84 14.08
N GLY A 112 -24.18 8.37 14.58
CA GLY A 112 -24.28 9.57 15.41
C GLY A 112 -23.73 10.86 14.80
N SER A 113 -24.23 12.01 15.23
CA SER A 113 -23.52 13.28 15.02
C SER A 113 -22.63 13.53 16.24
N TYR A 114 -21.32 13.45 16.05
CA TYR A 114 -20.34 13.75 17.09
C TYR A 114 -19.71 15.11 16.82
N GLU A 115 -19.54 15.90 17.87
CA GLU A 115 -18.85 17.17 17.81
C GLU A 115 -17.34 16.95 17.94
N ILE A 116 -16.56 17.60 17.07
CA ILE A 116 -15.10 17.56 17.15
C ILE A 116 -14.66 18.47 18.29
N THR A 117 -14.13 17.87 19.36
CA THR A 117 -13.64 18.62 20.53
C THR A 117 -12.22 19.14 20.35
N GLU A 118 -11.37 18.41 19.62
CA GLU A 118 -9.95 18.73 19.46
C GLU A 118 -9.41 18.14 18.15
N ARG A 119 -8.45 18.82 17.53
CA ARG A 119 -7.70 18.35 16.35
C ARG A 119 -6.28 17.97 16.76
N ILE A 120 -5.95 16.68 16.66
CA ILE A 120 -4.65 16.13 17.10
C ILE A 120 -3.54 16.29 16.03
N GLY A 121 -3.91 16.42 14.75
CA GLY A 121 -2.95 16.64 13.67
C GLY A 121 -3.57 16.64 12.27
N LEU A 122 -2.74 16.86 11.25
CA LEU A 122 -3.10 16.67 9.85
C LEU A 122 -3.07 15.17 9.52
N VAL A 123 -4.13 14.67 8.88
CA VAL A 123 -4.19 13.29 8.37
C VAL A 123 -3.83 13.34 6.89
N ALA A 124 -2.75 12.65 6.52
CA ALA A 124 -2.21 12.57 5.16
C ALA A 124 -2.88 11.50 4.29
#